data_AF-A0A7W0WYP9-F1
#
_entry.id   AF-A0A7W0WYP9-F1
#
_cell.length_a   1.000
_cell.length_b   1.000
_cell.length_c   1.000
_cell.angle_alpha   90.00
_cell.angle_beta   90.00
_cell.angle_gamma   90.00
#
_symmetry.space_group_name_H-M   'P 1'
#
loop_
_entity.id
_entity.type
_entity.pdbx_description
1 polymer ?
#
loop_
_entity_poly.entity_id
_entity_poly.type
_entity_poly.pdbx_seq_one_letter_code
_entity_poly.pdbx_strand_id
1 'polypeptide(L)'
;MKRALRWVRELPPFAILAIGWFVFFVHAYPGRMTRDSFDQLRQARSGVFLDDHPPLMQAIVWITDRYVTGPIGIVILQSLLLLAGTYLLLRRAMSERIAALVAVAFLLFPPVMSVMVVMWKDPMMAGALMLSAALLLS
;
A
#
# COMPACT_ATOMS: atom_id res chain seq x y z
N MET A 1 14.61 24.74 18.81
CA MET A 1 14.39 24.70 17.34
C MET A 1 15.55 24.08 16.55
N LYS A 2 16.81 24.55 16.69
CA LYS A 2 17.97 23.99 15.95
C LYS A 2 18.24 22.49 16.19
N ARG A 3 17.92 21.98 17.38
CA ARG A 3 18.05 20.56 17.72
C ARG A 3 17.04 19.69 16.96
N ALA A 4 15.75 20.01 17.02
CA ALA A 4 14.71 19.27 16.27
C ALA A 4 14.98 19.20 14.75
N LEU A 5 15.40 20.32 14.14
CA LEU A 5 15.78 20.37 12.72
C LEU A 5 16.96 19.45 12.37
N ARG A 6 17.88 19.24 13.31
CA ARG A 6 19.02 18.33 13.13
C ARG A 6 18.57 16.86 13.15
N TRP A 7 17.68 16.51 14.08
CA TRP A 7 17.13 15.16 14.20
C TRP A 7 16.35 14.77 12.96
N VAL A 8 15.53 15.68 12.43
CA VAL A 8 14.81 15.45 11.17
C VAL A 8 15.79 15.19 10.03
N ARG A 9 16.90 15.95 9.94
CA ARG A 9 17.94 15.77 8.90
C ARG A 9 18.72 14.46 9.02
N GLU A 10 18.77 13.86 10.20
CA GLU A 10 19.51 12.62 10.47
C GLU A 10 18.64 11.36 10.39
N LEU A 11 17.32 11.48 10.15
CA LEU A 11 16.42 10.34 10.06
C LEU A 11 16.87 9.36 8.95
N PRO A 12 17.03 8.06 9.25
CA PRO A 12 17.34 7.06 8.22
C PRO A 12 16.16 6.91 7.25
N PRO A 13 16.41 6.54 5.98
CA PRO A 13 15.34 6.38 4.97
C PRO A 13 14.20 5.46 5.44
N PHE A 14 14.52 4.37 6.13
CA PHE A 14 13.51 3.45 6.68
C PHE A 14 12.57 4.15 7.68
N ALA A 15 13.08 5.03 8.54
CA ALA A 15 12.24 5.78 9.48
C ALA A 15 11.30 6.74 8.75
N ILE A 16 11.76 7.37 7.66
CA ILE A 16 10.93 8.24 6.82
C ILE A 16 9.77 7.44 6.20
N LEU A 17 10.07 6.28 5.63
CA LEU A 17 9.08 5.37 5.05
C LEU A 17 8.07 4.89 6.11
N ALA A 18 8.55 4.45 7.27
CA ALA A 18 7.70 3.95 8.35
C ALA A 18 6.76 5.05 8.89
N ILE A 19 7.27 6.26 9.12
CA ILE A 19 6.47 7.40 9.57
C ILE A 19 5.45 7.79 8.50
N GLY A 20 5.87 7.90 7.24
CA GLY A 20 4.99 8.24 6.12
C GLY A 20 3.87 7.22 5.91
N TRP A 21 4.20 5.94 5.98
CA TRP A 21 3.21 4.86 5.93
C TRP A 21 2.29 4.87 7.14
N PHE A 22 2.79 5.17 8.34
CA PHE A 22 1.96 5.27 9.54
C PHE A 22 0.95 6.43 9.42
N VAL A 23 1.35 7.58 8.88
CA VAL A 23 0.43 8.69 8.59
C VAL A 23 -0.67 8.25 7.62
N PHE A 24 -0.31 7.54 6.54
CA PHE A 24 -1.28 6.93 5.64
C PHE A 24 -2.22 5.97 6.38
N PHE A 25 -1.67 5.06 7.19
CA PHE A 25 -2.42 4.04 7.92
C PHE A 25 -3.47 4.64 8.86
N VAL A 26 -3.11 5.69 9.61
CA VAL A 26 -4.05 6.40 10.50
C VAL A 26 -5.22 6.99 9.71
N HIS A 27 -4.99 7.52 8.50
CA HIS A 27 -6.06 7.99 7.63
C HIS A 27 -6.87 6.85 7.00
N ALA A 28 -6.19 5.75 6.70
CA ALA A 28 -6.77 4.61 6.01
C ALA A 28 -7.67 3.78 6.93
N TYR A 29 -7.37 3.68 8.22
CA TYR A 29 -8.08 2.83 9.18
C TYR A 29 -9.59 3.18 9.29
N PRO A 30 -10.51 2.19 9.30
CA PRO A 30 -10.31 0.74 9.26
C PRO A 30 -10.24 0.14 7.83
N GLY A 31 -10.02 0.96 6.81
CA GLY A 31 -10.13 0.63 5.40
C GLY A 31 -11.52 1.00 4.87
N ARG A 32 -11.58 1.40 3.60
CA ARG A 32 -12.85 1.70 2.91
C ARG A 32 -13.25 0.54 2.02
N MET A 33 -14.55 0.37 1.87
CA MET A 33 -15.15 -0.62 0.99
C MET A 33 -16.17 0.06 0.09
N THR A 34 -16.27 -0.42 -1.13
CA THR A 34 -17.38 -0.12 -2.03
C THR A 34 -18.12 -1.41 -2.37
N ARG A 35 -19.14 -1.32 -3.23
CA ARG A 35 -19.90 -2.49 -3.69
C ARG A 35 -19.00 -3.61 -4.21
N ASP A 36 -17.98 -3.26 -5.01
CA ASP A 36 -16.98 -4.21 -5.54
C ASP A 36 -16.26 -4.94 -4.38
N SER A 37 -15.78 -4.20 -3.38
CA SER A 37 -15.11 -4.77 -2.20
C SER A 37 -16.04 -5.69 -1.40
N PHE A 38 -17.31 -5.33 -1.24
CA PHE A 38 -18.29 -6.14 -0.51
C PHE A 38 -18.59 -7.44 -1.24
N ASP A 39 -18.81 -7.38 -2.55
CA ASP A 39 -19.03 -8.58 -3.35
C ASP A 39 -17.80 -9.48 -3.34
N GLN A 40 -16.61 -8.89 -3.44
CA GLN A 40 -15.36 -9.61 -3.36
C GLN A 40 -15.18 -10.34 -2.01
N LEU A 41 -15.41 -9.65 -0.90
CA LEU A 41 -15.31 -10.21 0.44
C LEU A 41 -16.39 -11.28 0.70
N ARG A 42 -17.60 -11.06 0.20
CA ARG A 42 -18.70 -12.03 0.29
C ARG A 42 -18.37 -13.32 -0.44
N GLN A 43 -17.85 -13.24 -1.67
CA GLN A 43 -17.44 -14.40 -2.45
C GLN A 43 -16.28 -15.16 -1.78
N ALA A 44 -15.29 -14.43 -1.24
CA ALA A 44 -14.20 -15.05 -0.49
C ALA A 44 -14.72 -15.83 0.72
N ARG A 45 -15.66 -15.28 1.49
CA ARG A 45 -16.22 -15.94 2.69
C ARG A 45 -17.17 -17.10 2.37
N SER A 46 -17.94 -17.01 1.29
CA SER A 46 -18.89 -18.06 0.90
C SER A 46 -18.23 -19.22 0.16
N GLY A 47 -17.03 -19.01 -0.42
CA GLY A 47 -16.39 -19.96 -1.32
C GLY A 47 -17.09 -20.08 -2.69
N VAL A 48 -18.08 -19.22 -2.95
CA VAL A 48 -18.80 -19.16 -4.23
C VAL A 48 -18.21 -18.01 -5.03
N PHE A 49 -17.36 -18.36 -5.99
CA PHE A 49 -16.68 -17.40 -6.86
C PHE A 49 -17.47 -17.18 -8.15
N LEU A 50 -17.56 -15.93 -8.58
CA LEU A 50 -18.12 -15.53 -9.87
C LEU A 50 -17.00 -15.03 -10.79
N ASP A 51 -17.27 -14.93 -12.09
CA ASP A 51 -16.29 -14.53 -13.11
C ASP A 51 -15.87 -13.04 -13.04
N ASP A 52 -16.49 -12.26 -12.15
CA ASP A 52 -16.28 -10.81 -12.05
C ASP A 52 -14.96 -10.42 -11.34
N HIS A 53 -14.33 -11.35 -10.60
CA HIS A 53 -13.11 -11.08 -9.82
C HIS A 53 -11.95 -11.99 -10.23
N PRO A 54 -10.73 -11.45 -10.40
CA PRO A 54 -9.56 -12.26 -10.70
C PRO A 54 -9.29 -13.33 -9.61
N PRO A 55 -9.02 -14.60 -9.96
CA PRO A 55 -8.83 -15.68 -8.98
C PRO A 55 -7.73 -15.41 -7.95
N LEU A 56 -6.62 -14.80 -8.38
CA LEU A 56 -5.52 -14.43 -7.48
C LEU A 56 -5.95 -13.39 -6.44
N MET A 57 -6.73 -12.38 -6.87
CA MET A 57 -7.22 -11.35 -5.97
C MET A 57 -8.20 -11.96 -4.95
N GLN A 58 -9.03 -12.92 -5.38
CA GLN A 58 -9.88 -13.70 -4.47
C GLN A 58 -9.10 -14.53 -3.46
N ALA A 59 -8.04 -15.22 -3.88
CA ALA A 59 -7.18 -15.96 -2.98
C ALA A 59 -6.53 -15.03 -1.93
N ILE A 60 -6.02 -13.87 -2.35
CA ILE A 60 -5.43 -12.89 -1.43
C ILE A 60 -6.45 -12.40 -0.41
N VAL A 61 -7.67 -12.05 -0.84
CA VAL A 61 -8.75 -11.63 0.07
C VAL A 61 -9.14 -12.73 1.05
N TRP A 62 -9.32 -13.95 0.56
CA TRP A 62 -9.66 -15.10 1.40
C TRP A 62 -8.60 -15.42 2.46
N ILE A 63 -7.31 -15.41 2.08
CA ILE A 63 -6.21 -15.62 3.02
C ILE A 63 -6.17 -14.47 4.03
N THR A 64 -6.25 -13.23 3.55
CA THR A 64 -6.12 -12.05 4.40
C THR A 64 -7.24 -11.96 5.42
N ASP A 65 -8.50 -12.19 5.01
CA ASP A 65 -9.68 -12.08 5.89
C ASP A 65 -9.68 -13.12 7.02
N ARG A 66 -8.98 -14.25 6.86
CA ARG A 66 -8.81 -15.26 7.91
C ARG A 66 -7.95 -14.79 9.08
N TYR A 67 -6.97 -13.92 8.81
CA TYR A 67 -6.06 -13.40 9.84
C TYR A 67 -6.45 -11.99 10.30
N VAL A 68 -6.95 -11.18 9.37
CA VAL A 68 -7.33 -9.78 9.60
C VAL A 68 -8.68 -9.55 8.94
N THR A 69 -9.74 -9.65 9.74
CA THR A 69 -11.11 -9.53 9.24
C THR A 69 -11.37 -8.14 8.66
N GLY A 70 -11.96 -8.09 7.47
CA GLY A 70 -12.34 -6.85 6.80
C GLY A 70 -11.26 -6.25 5.88
N PRO A 71 -11.43 -4.99 5.46
CA PRO A 71 -10.64 -4.41 4.37
C PRO A 71 -9.20 -4.04 4.76
N ILE A 72 -8.92 -3.86 6.06
CA ILE A 72 -7.66 -3.26 6.52
C ILE A 72 -6.43 -4.09 6.14
N GLY A 73 -6.51 -5.42 6.16
CA GLY A 73 -5.38 -6.28 5.80
C GLY A 73 -4.96 -6.08 4.34
N ILE A 74 -5.94 -5.92 3.44
CA ILE A 74 -5.70 -5.66 2.02
C ILE A 74 -5.15 -4.25 1.81
N VAL A 75 -5.70 -3.26 2.51
CA VAL A 75 -5.21 -1.86 2.47
C VAL A 75 -3.76 -1.75 2.95
N ILE A 76 -3.39 -2.48 4.02
CA ILE A 76 -2.00 -2.59 4.48
C ILE A 76 -1.13 -3.18 3.38
N LEU A 77 -1.53 -4.33 2.81
CA LEU A 77 -0.74 -5.02 1.81
C LEU A 77 -0.52 -4.14 0.55
N GLN A 78 -1.59 -3.61 -0.06
CA GLN A 78 -1.46 -2.81 -1.28
C GLN A 78 -0.64 -1.53 -1.09
N SER A 79 -0.78 -0.86 0.06
CA SER A 79 -0.02 0.36 0.36
C SER A 79 1.46 0.08 0.64
N LEU A 80 1.79 -1.02 1.32
CA LEU A 80 3.18 -1.44 1.53
C LEU A 80 3.86 -1.85 0.22
N LEU A 81 3.16 -2.59 -0.65
CA LEU A 81 3.67 -2.95 -1.98
C LEU A 81 3.95 -1.70 -2.81
N LEU A 82 3.03 -0.75 -2.85
CA LEU A 82 3.22 0.52 -3.55
C LEU A 82 4.41 1.29 -2.98
N LEU A 83 4.45 1.52 -1.66
CA LEU A 83 5.50 2.31 -1.03
C LEU A 83 6.89 1.69 -1.22
N ALA A 84 7.01 0.38 -1.00
CA ALA A 84 8.27 -0.35 -1.18
C ALA A 84 8.71 -0.33 -2.65
N GLY A 85 7.79 -0.62 -3.58
CA GLY A 85 8.08 -0.60 -5.02
C GLY A 85 8.54 0.77 -5.51
N THR A 86 7.80 1.83 -5.15
CA THR A 86 8.17 3.20 -5.49
C THR A 86 9.53 3.58 -4.89
N TYR A 87 9.78 3.28 -3.62
CA TYR A 87 11.08 3.56 -2.99
C TYR A 87 12.25 2.85 -3.70
N LEU A 88 12.10 1.55 -3.97
CA LEU A 88 13.13 0.73 -4.62
C LEU A 88 13.39 1.15 -6.07
N LEU A 89 12.37 1.61 -6.80
CA LEU A 89 12.56 2.20 -8.12
C LEU A 89 13.30 3.54 -8.05
N LEU A 90 12.85 4.44 -7.17
CA LEU A 90 13.38 5.80 -7.11
C LEU A 90 14.83 5.83 -6.61
N ARG A 91 15.23 4.96 -5.68
CA ARG A 91 16.62 4.91 -5.16
C ARG A 91 17.67 4.57 -6.22
N ARG A 92 17.27 4.16 -7.43
CA ARG A 92 18.16 4.00 -8.58
C ARG A 92 18.54 5.33 -9.23
N ALA A 93 17.67 6.33 -9.16
CA ALA A 93 17.83 7.62 -9.84
C ALA A 93 18.15 8.78 -8.88
N MET A 94 17.96 8.58 -7.57
CA MET A 94 18.19 9.61 -6.56
C MET A 94 18.73 9.00 -5.25
N SER A 95 19.27 9.86 -4.38
CA SER A 95 19.73 9.42 -3.05
C SER A 95 18.61 8.74 -2.26
N GLU A 96 18.96 7.76 -1.41
CA GLU A 96 17.97 6.98 -0.64
C GLU A 96 17.01 7.85 0.17
N ARG A 97 17.53 8.95 0.74
CA ARG A 97 16.72 9.89 1.51
C ARG A 97 15.69 10.60 0.64
N ILE A 98 16.09 11.09 -0.54
CA ILE A 98 15.16 11.75 -1.48
C ILE A 98 14.16 10.73 -2.01
N ALA A 99 14.60 9.51 -2.33
CA ALA A 99 13.72 8.42 -2.76
C ALA A 99 12.65 8.11 -1.72
N ALA A 100 13.02 8.02 -0.44
CA ALA A 100 12.07 7.79 0.65
C ALA A 100 11.07 8.94 0.80
N LEU A 101 11.53 10.19 0.75
CA LEU A 101 10.64 11.37 0.83
C LEU A 101 9.66 11.42 -0.34
N VAL A 102 10.13 11.18 -1.57
CA VAL A 102 9.29 11.19 -2.77
C VAL A 102 8.32 10.01 -2.76
N ALA A 103 8.73 8.82 -2.33
CA ALA A 103 7.84 7.66 -2.21
C ALA A 103 6.71 7.90 -1.18
N VAL A 104 7.03 8.50 -0.04
CA VAL A 104 6.03 8.90 0.96
C VAL A 104 5.11 9.98 0.40
N ALA A 105 5.66 11.01 -0.25
CA ALA A 105 4.87 12.07 -0.86
C ALA A 105 3.93 11.52 -1.94
N PHE A 106 4.38 10.53 -2.72
CA PHE A 106 3.57 9.85 -3.72
C PHE A 106 2.41 9.06 -3.09
N LEU A 107 2.67 8.25 -2.06
CA LEU A 107 1.63 7.51 -1.33
C LEU A 107 0.59 8.45 -0.70
N LEU A 108 1.04 9.57 -0.11
CA LEU A 108 0.19 10.56 0.54
C LEU A 108 -0.45 11.57 -0.43
N PHE A 109 -0.10 11.53 -1.72
CA PHE A 109 -0.69 12.41 -2.71
C PHE A 109 -2.20 12.12 -2.81
N PRO A 110 -3.10 13.11 -2.64
CA PRO A 110 -4.52 12.83 -2.41
C PRO A 110 -5.20 11.90 -3.42
N PRO A 111 -4.93 12.00 -4.74
CA PRO A 111 -5.47 11.05 -5.73
C PRO A 111 -4.96 9.61 -5.57
N VAL A 112 -3.71 9.42 -5.12
CA VAL A 112 -3.15 8.08 -4.86
C VAL A 112 -3.73 7.54 -3.56
N MET A 113 -3.69 8.36 -2.51
CA MET A 113 -4.21 8.01 -1.20
C MET A 113 -5.70 7.64 -1.26
N SER A 114 -6.53 8.39 -1.99
CA SER A 114 -7.98 8.15 -2.07
C SER A 114 -8.34 6.79 -2.65
N VAL A 115 -7.50 6.26 -3.56
CA VAL A 115 -7.63 4.91 -4.13
C VAL A 115 -7.02 3.87 -3.20
N MET A 116 -5.84 4.15 -2.63
CA MET A 116 -5.10 3.22 -1.77
C MET A 116 -5.79 2.92 -0.43
N VAL A 117 -6.70 3.77 0.05
CA VAL A 117 -7.49 3.49 1.27
C VAL A 117 -8.67 2.56 1.03
N VAL A 118 -9.00 2.25 -0.22
CA VAL A 118 -10.13 1.36 -0.57
C VAL A 118 -9.60 -0.04 -0.88
N MET A 119 -10.24 -1.06 -0.31
CA MET A 119 -9.96 -2.46 -0.65
C MET A 119 -10.42 -2.75 -2.08
N TRP A 120 -9.48 -2.78 -3.03
CA TRP A 120 -9.76 -3.02 -4.45
C TRP A 120 -8.65 -3.80 -5.14
N LYS A 121 -9.01 -4.40 -6.27
CA LYS A 121 -8.08 -5.09 -7.17
C LYS A 121 -7.10 -4.14 -7.86
N ASP A 122 -7.53 -2.92 -8.19
CA ASP A 122 -6.72 -1.93 -8.90
C ASP A 122 -5.52 -1.39 -8.08
N PRO A 123 -5.69 -0.89 -6.84
CA PRO A 123 -4.56 -0.50 -5.99
C PRO A 123 -3.65 -1.67 -5.63
N MET A 124 -4.22 -2.88 -5.42
CA MET A 124 -3.42 -4.10 -5.22
C MET A 124 -2.53 -4.38 -6.44
N MET A 125 -3.10 -4.34 -7.64
CA MET A 125 -2.35 -4.50 -8.89
C MET A 125 -1.30 -3.42 -9.07
N ALA A 126 -1.63 -2.15 -8.83
CA ALA A 126 -0.69 -1.04 -8.94
C ALA A 126 0.50 -1.21 -7.98
N GLY A 127 0.26 -1.58 -6.72
CA GLY A 127 1.31 -1.86 -5.75
C GLY A 127 2.18 -3.04 -6.16
N ALA A 128 1.56 -4.15 -6.59
CA ALA A 128 2.27 -5.33 -7.06
C ALA A 128 3.13 -5.04 -8.29
N LEU A 129 2.63 -4.29 -9.27
CA LEU A 129 3.38 -3.89 -10.46
C LEU A 129 4.57 -2.99 -10.12
N MET A 130 4.39 -2.01 -9.23
CA MET A 130 5.49 -1.15 -8.78
C MET A 130 6.60 -1.94 -8.11
N LEU A 131 6.25 -2.85 -7.18
CA LEU A 131 7.25 -3.69 -6.54
C LEU A 131 7.90 -4.65 -7.53
N SER A 132 7.14 -5.25 -8.42
CA SER A 132 7.66 -6.20 -9.42
C SER A 132 8.63 -5.52 -10.38
N ALA A 133 8.27 -4.34 -10.91
CA ALA A 133 9.16 -3.53 -11.73
C ALA A 133 10.43 -3.14 -10.96
N ALA A 134 10.29 -2.82 -9.67
CA ALA A 134 11.44 -2.55 -8.83
C ALA A 134 12.37 -3.77 -8.72
N LEU A 135 11.82 -4.95 -8.47
CA LEU A 135 12.59 -6.19 -8.27
C LEU A 135 13.22 -6.71 -9.57
N LEU A 136 12.53 -6.59 -10.71
CA LEU A 136 13.04 -7.03 -12.02
C LEU A 136 14.26 -6.23 -12.49
N LEU A 137 14.39 -4.99 -12.03
CA LEU A 137 15.51 -4.10 -12.36
C LEU A 137 16.64 -4.15 -11.31
N SER A 138 16.55 -5.05 -10.31
CA SER A 138 17.50 -5.16 -9.18
C SER A 138 18.65 -6.10 -9.48
#